data_AF-A0A9N9TFI2-F1
#
_entry.id   AF-A0A9N9TFI2-F1
#
_cell.length_a   1.000
_cell.length_b   1.000
_cell.length_c   1.000
_cell.angle_alpha   90.00
_cell.angle_beta   90.00
_cell.angle_gamma   90.00
#
_symmetry.space_group_name_H-M   'P 1'
#
loop_
_entity.id
_entity.type
_entity.pdbx_description
1 polymer ?
#
loop_
_entity_poly.entity_id
_entity_poly.type
_entity_poly.pdbx_seq_one_letter_code
_entity_poly.pdbx_strand_id
1 'polypeptide(L)'
;MYSEYKKKVSEPVSKYIFEKIFNEKFNLSFHAPITDSCKKCNNFKVKIEACENHEHSKKAELTTAKEIHLRKAESAMNNMKIDIQYAKENNDTIVIIFDLMKTLPTPVISTGICYYKRQLWTYC
;
A
#
# COMPACT_ATOMS: atom_id res chain seq x y z
N MET A 1 17.20 1.14 -1.17
CA MET A 1 18.48 1.16 -1.90
C MET A 1 19.31 2.40 -1.56
N TYR A 2 18.82 3.61 -1.83
CA TYR A 2 19.56 4.85 -1.49
C TYR A 2 19.87 5.02 0.02
N SER A 3 18.97 4.61 0.90
CA SER A 3 19.17 4.60 2.35
C SER A 3 20.36 3.72 2.78
N GLU A 4 20.56 2.58 2.13
CA GLU A 4 21.66 1.65 2.40
C GLU A 4 22.98 2.15 1.81
N TYR A 5 22.94 2.79 0.64
CA TYR A 5 24.08 3.49 0.06
C TYR A 5 24.63 4.56 1.00
N LYS A 6 23.76 5.39 1.59
CA LYS A 6 24.15 6.41 2.58
C LYS A 6 24.84 5.87 3.82
N LYS A 7 24.52 4.64 4.26
CA LYS A 7 25.13 4.02 5.44
C LYS A 7 26.54 3.49 5.17
N LYS A 8 26.85 3.15 3.92
CA LYS A 8 28.11 2.49 3.53
C LYS A 8 29.17 3.45 3.00
N VAL A 9 28.78 4.67 2.62
CA VAL A 9 29.66 5.66 1.99
C VAL A 9 29.76 6.89 2.88
N SER A 10 30.98 7.34 3.16
CA SER A 10 31.27 8.52 4.00
C SER A 10 30.76 9.83 3.37
N GLU A 11 30.89 9.96 2.05
CA GLU A 11 30.42 11.13 1.29
C GLU A 11 29.41 10.71 0.21
N PRO A 12 28.15 10.49 0.58
CA PRO A 12 27.14 10.05 -0.37
C PRO A 12 26.71 11.19 -1.29
N VAL A 13 26.57 10.90 -2.58
CA VAL A 13 25.98 11.82 -3.55
C VAL A 13 24.48 12.06 -3.27
N SER A 14 23.93 13.12 -3.86
CA SER A 14 22.49 13.39 -3.78
C SER A 14 21.67 12.25 -4.37
N LYS A 15 20.43 12.09 -3.87
CA LYS A 15 19.51 11.04 -4.36
C LYS A 15 19.31 11.12 -5.86
N TYR A 16 19.21 12.34 -6.39
CA TYR A 16 19.08 12.58 -7.82
C TYR A 16 20.26 12.04 -8.63
N ILE A 17 21.50 12.34 -8.21
CA ILE A 17 22.71 11.84 -8.89
C ILE A 17 22.78 10.31 -8.80
N PHE A 18 22.46 9.75 -7.63
CA PHE A 18 22.39 8.31 -7.44
C PHE A 18 21.38 7.67 -8.41
N GLU A 19 20.15 8.17 -8.46
CA GLU A 19 19.11 7.63 -9.34
C GLU A 19 19.48 7.80 -10.82
N LYS A 20 20.04 8.95 -11.20
CA LYS A 20 20.50 9.24 -12.56
C LYS A 20 21.54 8.24 -13.05
N ILE A 21 22.55 7.93 -12.23
CA ILE A 21 23.61 6.96 -12.58
C ILE A 21 23.01 5.58 -12.84
N PHE A 22 22.11 5.12 -11.97
CA PHE A 22 21.47 3.80 -12.10
C PHE A 22 20.54 3.73 -13.30
N ASN A 23 19.76 4.78 -13.56
CA ASN A 23 18.88 4.86 -14.73
C ASN A 23 19.69 4.91 -16.04
N GLU A 24 20.72 5.75 -16.14
CA GLU A 24 21.43 6.01 -17.41
C GLU A 24 22.57 5.01 -17.69
N LYS A 25 23.34 4.61 -16.68
CA LYS A 25 24.52 3.74 -16.87
C LYS A 25 24.22 2.26 -16.72
N PHE A 26 23.19 1.92 -15.95
CA PHE A 26 22.85 0.54 -15.62
C PHE A 26 21.47 0.11 -16.14
N ASN A 27 20.70 1.03 -16.74
CA ASN A 27 19.33 0.79 -17.20
C ASN A 27 18.43 0.22 -16.08
N LEU A 28 18.66 0.64 -14.84
CA LEU A 28 17.90 0.21 -13.66
C LEU A 28 16.96 1.33 -13.23
N SER A 29 15.67 1.19 -13.56
CA SER A 29 14.63 2.13 -13.13
C SER A 29 14.23 1.91 -11.68
N PHE A 30 14.20 2.97 -10.87
CA PHE A 30 13.57 2.92 -9.56
C PHE A 30 12.07 3.05 -9.71
N HIS A 31 11.34 1.99 -9.36
CA HIS A 31 9.89 2.06 -9.32
C HIS A 31 9.48 3.11 -8.29
N ALA A 32 8.61 4.03 -8.70
CA ALA A 32 7.97 4.93 -7.74
C ALA A 32 7.29 4.05 -6.66
N PRO A 33 7.35 4.43 -5.38
CA PRO A 33 6.62 3.71 -4.33
C PRO A 33 5.12 3.99 -4.51
N ILE A 34 4.50 3.36 -5.49
CA ILE A 34 3.05 3.32 -5.65
C ILE A 34 2.57 2.09 -4.88
N THR A 35 2.75 2.14 -3.56
CA THR A 35 2.03 1.23 -2.69
C THR A 35 0.64 1.81 -2.52
N ASP A 36 -0.36 1.15 -3.10
CA ASP A 36 -1.75 1.51 -2.82
C ASP A 36 -1.97 1.43 -1.31
N SER A 37 -2.28 2.58 -0.73
CA SER A 37 -2.40 2.72 0.71
C SER A 37 -3.86 2.65 1.11
N CYS A 38 -4.17 1.77 2.08
CA CYS A 38 -5.52 1.66 2.60
C CYS A 38 -5.96 3.00 3.21
N LYS A 39 -7.04 3.59 2.67
CA LYS A 39 -7.61 4.86 3.17
C LYS A 39 -7.91 4.82 4.67
N LYS A 40 -8.42 3.70 5.18
CA LYS A 40 -8.73 3.53 6.61
C LYS A 40 -7.44 3.53 7.45
N CYS A 41 -6.41 2.79 7.04
CA CYS A 41 -5.10 2.80 7.71
C CYS A 41 -4.48 4.20 7.74
N ASN A 42 -4.51 4.92 6.61
CA ASN A 42 -4.03 6.30 6.55
C ASN A 42 -4.83 7.22 7.48
N ASN A 43 -6.15 7.08 7.51
CA ASN A 43 -7.00 7.86 8.40
C ASN A 43 -6.69 7.60 9.88
N PHE A 44 -6.51 6.34 10.28
CA PHE A 44 -6.10 5.99 11.63
C PHE A 44 -4.73 6.58 11.97
N LYS A 45 -3.75 6.47 11.06
CA LYS A 45 -2.40 7.04 11.25
C LYS A 45 -2.47 8.53 11.53
N VAL A 46 -3.15 9.29 10.65
CA VAL A 46 -3.30 10.74 10.81
C VAL A 46 -3.99 11.10 12.12
N LYS A 47 -5.07 10.39 12.49
CA LYS A 47 -5.80 10.67 13.73
C LYS A 47 -4.98 10.35 14.98
N ILE A 48 -4.21 9.26 14.98
CA ILE A 48 -3.34 8.87 16.09
C ILE A 48 -2.19 9.86 16.26
N GLU A 49 -1.62 10.34 15.15
CA GLU A 49 -0.56 11.36 15.14
C GLU A 49 -1.07 12.74 15.59
N ALA A 50 -2.34 13.06 15.32
CA ALA A 50 -2.98 14.31 15.73
C ALA A 50 -3.44 14.34 17.20
N CYS A 51 -3.45 13.20 17.92
CA CYS A 51 -3.84 13.18 19.33
C CYS A 51 -2.78 13.84 20.21
N GLU A 52 -3.21 14.77 21.04
CA GLU A 52 -2.36 15.43 22.04
C GLU A 52 -2.09 14.52 23.25
N ASN A 53 -1.08 14.86 24.06
CA ASN A 53 -0.65 14.05 25.20
C ASN A 53 -1.75 13.78 26.24
N HIS A 54 -2.74 14.67 26.35
CA HIS A 54 -3.86 14.53 27.27
C HIS A 54 -4.98 13.62 26.72
N GLU A 55 -4.97 13.28 25.43
CA GLU A 55 -5.98 12.44 24.75
C GLU A 55 -5.62 10.94 24.76
N HIS A 56 -5.04 10.42 25.86
CA HIS A 56 -4.52 9.05 25.90
C HIS A 56 -5.59 7.98 25.61
N SER A 57 -6.80 8.13 26.16
CA SER A 57 -7.92 7.19 25.94
C SER A 57 -8.33 7.13 24.46
N LYS A 58 -8.50 8.29 23.82
CA LYS A 58 -8.84 8.38 22.39
C LYS A 58 -7.75 7.79 21.49
N LYS A 59 -6.47 8.02 21.82
CA LYS A 59 -5.34 7.41 21.11
C LYS A 59 -5.36 5.88 21.22
N ALA A 60 -5.66 5.35 22.41
CA ALA A 60 -5.76 3.90 22.63
C ALA A 60 -6.94 3.28 21.86
N GLU A 61 -8.10 3.96 21.83
CA GLU A 61 -9.26 3.53 21.04
C GLU A 61 -8.95 3.49 19.54
N LEU A 62 -8.35 4.54 19.00
CA LEU A 62 -7.96 4.61 17.58
C LEU A 62 -6.94 3.53 17.21
N THR A 63 -6.00 3.24 18.10
CA THR A 63 -4.99 2.19 17.91
C THR A 63 -5.65 0.80 17.93
N THR A 64 -6.58 0.57 18.84
CA THR A 64 -7.35 -0.67 18.92
C THR A 64 -8.23 -0.86 17.68
N ALA A 65 -8.90 0.20 17.21
CA ALA A 65 -9.70 0.17 16.00
C ALA A 65 -8.85 -0.12 14.74
N LYS A 66 -7.63 0.42 14.68
CA LYS A 66 -6.66 0.10 13.63
C LYS A 66 -6.25 -1.37 13.67
N GLU A 67 -5.95 -1.90 14.85
CA GLU A 67 -5.59 -3.31 15.04
C GLU A 67 -6.71 -4.25 14.61
N ILE A 68 -7.96 -3.96 15.02
CA ILE A 68 -9.14 -4.73 14.58
C ILE A 68 -9.27 -4.71 13.05
N HIS A 69 -9.03 -3.56 12.42
CA HIS A 69 -9.09 -3.45 10.96
C HIS A 69 -8.04 -4.35 10.28
N LEU A 70 -6.81 -4.40 10.80
CA LEU A 70 -5.73 -5.25 10.29
C LEU A 70 -6.06 -6.74 10.47
N ARG A 71 -6.50 -7.15 11.66
CA ARG A 71 -6.91 -8.54 11.93
C ARG A 71 -8.05 -9.01 11.03
N LYS A 72 -9.00 -8.14 10.71
CA LYS A 72 -10.07 -8.45 9.74
C LYS A 72 -9.51 -8.69 8.34
N ALA A 73 -8.54 -7.90 7.91
CA ALA A 73 -7.88 -8.08 6.62
C ALA A 73 -7.10 -9.40 6.57
N GLU A 74 -6.34 -9.71 7.62
CA GLU A 74 -5.62 -10.98 7.75
C GLU A 74 -6.57 -12.18 7.74
N SER A 75 -7.67 -12.11 8.51
CA SER A 75 -8.70 -13.15 8.53
C SER A 75 -9.33 -13.36 7.15
N ALA A 76 -9.66 -12.29 6.42
CA ALA A 76 -10.18 -12.41 5.06
C ALA A 76 -9.19 -13.08 4.11
N MET A 77 -7.90 -12.73 4.19
CA MET A 77 -6.85 -13.38 3.40
C MET A 77 -6.67 -14.86 3.76
N ASN A 78 -6.78 -15.20 5.04
CA ASN A 78 -6.68 -16.59 5.48
C ASN A 78 -7.87 -17.42 5.01
N ASN A 79 -9.10 -16.89 5.12
CA ASN A 79 -10.30 -17.56 4.61
C ASN A 79 -10.21 -17.77 3.11
N MET A 80 -9.77 -16.77 2.34
CA MET A 80 -9.52 -16.90 0.91
C MET A 80 -8.55 -18.05 0.59
N LYS A 81 -7.46 -18.21 1.36
CA LYS A 81 -6.52 -19.33 1.17
C LYS A 81 -7.16 -20.68 1.49
N ILE A 82 -7.98 -20.74 2.54
CA ILE A 82 -8.73 -21.95 2.92
C ILE A 82 -9.69 -22.33 1.80
N ASP A 83 -10.46 -21.37 1.27
CA ASP A 83 -11.42 -21.60 0.18
C ASP A 83 -10.69 -22.09 -1.09
N ILE A 84 -9.57 -21.47 -1.44
CA ILE A 84 -8.72 -21.92 -2.56
C ILE A 84 -8.26 -23.36 -2.36
N GLN A 85 -7.85 -23.73 -1.14
CA GLN A 85 -7.41 -25.09 -0.86
C GLN A 85 -8.57 -26.09 -0.93
N TYR A 86 -9.72 -25.73 -0.37
CA TYR A 86 -10.93 -26.53 -0.41
C TYR A 86 -11.40 -26.83 -1.85
N ALA A 87 -11.35 -25.83 -2.74
CA ALA A 87 -11.70 -26.00 -4.15
C ALA A 87 -10.68 -26.86 -4.94
N LYS A 88 -9.44 -27.01 -4.47
CA LYS A 88 -8.48 -27.95 -5.07
C LYS A 88 -8.76 -29.40 -4.70
N GLU A 89 -9.35 -29.62 -3.53
CA GLU A 89 -9.65 -30.95 -3.01
C GLU A 89 -11.05 -31.44 -3.43
N ASN A 90 -11.96 -30.53 -3.79
CA ASN A 90 -13.34 -30.84 -4.14
C ASN A 90 -13.71 -30.34 -5.54
N ASN A 91 -14.04 -31.27 -6.44
CA ASN A 91 -14.41 -30.95 -7.82
C ASN A 91 -15.77 -30.21 -7.97
N ASP A 92 -16.59 -30.19 -6.92
CA ASP A 92 -17.92 -29.55 -6.94
C ASP A 92 -17.88 -28.06 -6.56
N THR A 93 -16.72 -27.51 -6.19
CA THR A 93 -16.59 -26.13 -5.73
C THR A 93 -15.59 -25.35 -6.58
N ILE A 94 -15.98 -24.14 -7.01
CA ILE A 94 -15.12 -23.20 -7.74
C ILE A 94 -15.00 -21.91 -6.92
N VAL A 95 -13.77 -21.48 -6.67
CA VAL A 95 -13.48 -20.20 -6.04
C VAL A 95 -13.05 -19.20 -7.09
N ILE A 96 -13.79 -18.09 -7.19
CA ILE A 96 -13.52 -17.02 -8.14
C ILE A 96 -12.98 -15.82 -7.36
N ILE A 97 -11.76 -15.40 -7.69
CA ILE A 97 -11.14 -14.19 -7.17
C ILE A 97 -10.87 -13.27 -8.36
N PHE A 98 -11.38 -12.06 -8.30
CA PHE A 98 -11.13 -11.05 -9.32
C PHE A 98 -10.74 -9.74 -8.65
N ASP A 99 -9.69 -9.11 -9.19
CA ASP A 99 -9.38 -7.72 -8.92
C ASP A 99 -9.89 -6.89 -10.09
N LEU A 100 -10.40 -5.70 -9.81
CA LEU A 100 -10.84 -4.81 -10.87
C LEU A 100 -9.61 -4.19 -11.54
N MET A 101 -9.57 -4.22 -12.88
CA MET A 101 -8.46 -3.61 -13.61
C MET A 101 -8.40 -2.10 -13.33
N LYS A 102 -7.18 -1.60 -13.11
CA LYS A 102 -6.92 -0.17 -12.84
C LYS A 102 -7.21 0.66 -14.07
N THR A 103 -8.11 1.62 -13.97
CA THR A 103 -8.09 2.81 -14.85
C THR A 103 -6.90 3.66 -14.44
N LEU A 104 -6.14 4.21 -15.39
CA LEU A 104 -5.03 5.12 -15.09
C LEU A 104 -5.61 6.36 -14.39
N PRO A 105 -5.33 6.58 -13.08
CA PRO A 105 -5.91 7.68 -12.35
C PRO A 105 -5.26 8.99 -12.78
N THR A 106 -6.08 9.94 -13.24
CA THR A 106 -5.66 11.31 -13.52
C THR A 106 -6.41 12.27 -12.60
N PRO A 107 -5.74 12.93 -11.63
CA PRO A 107 -4.31 12.81 -11.28
C PRO A 107 -3.96 11.50 -10.56
N VAL A 108 -2.66 11.13 -10.55
CA VAL A 108 -2.16 9.94 -9.86
C VAL A 108 -2.26 10.14 -8.34
N ILE A 109 -3.11 9.38 -7.68
CA ILE A 109 -3.33 9.45 -6.22
C ILE A 109 -2.99 8.09 -5.60
N SER A 110 -2.26 8.10 -4.48
CA SER A 110 -1.78 6.91 -3.76
C SER A 110 -2.84 6.19 -2.92
N THR A 111 -4.10 6.64 -2.96
CA THR A 111 -5.21 6.07 -2.19
C THR A 111 -6.17 5.29 -3.08
N GLY A 112 -6.38 4.02 -2.76
CA GLY A 112 -7.18 3.11 -3.58
C GLY A 112 -8.64 3.50 -3.77
N ILE A 113 -9.19 4.38 -2.94
CA ILE A 113 -10.57 4.84 -3.10
C ILE A 113 -10.80 5.58 -4.42
N CYS A 114 -9.77 6.18 -5.00
CA CYS A 114 -9.89 6.87 -6.28
C CYS A 114 -10.25 5.88 -7.39
N TYR A 115 -9.83 4.61 -7.33
CA TYR A 115 -10.17 3.59 -8.32
C TYR A 115 -11.68 3.29 -8.37
N TYR A 116 -12.37 3.37 -7.23
CA TYR A 116 -13.81 3.10 -7.14
C TYR A 116 -14.69 4.33 -7.37
N LYS A 117 -14.08 5.49 -7.66
CA LYS A 117 -14.80 6.73 -7.97
C LYS A 117 -14.71 6.99 -9.48
N ARG A 118 -15.68 7.73 -10.02
CA ARG A 118 -15.63 8.17 -11.42
C ARG A 118 -14.42 9.08 -11.61
N GLN A 119 -13.36 8.54 -12.22
CA GLN A 119 -12.16 9.29 -12.57
C GLN A 119 -12.36 10.04 -13.88
N LEU A 120 -11.61 11.13 -14.04
CA LEU A 120 -11.51 11.83 -15.33
C LEU A 120 -10.78 10.90 -16.31
N TRP A 121 -11.46 10.50 -17.38
CA TRP A 121 -10.84 9.77 -18.48
C TRP A 121 -10.06 10.77 -19.35
N THR A 122 -8.75 10.87 -19.15
CA THR A 122 -7.88 11.50 -20.14
C THR A 122 -7.53 10.46 -21.19
N TYR A 123 -8.39 10.34 -22.21
CA TYR A 123 -8.00 9.69 -23.45
C TYR A 123 -6.81 10.44 -24.05
N CYS A 124 -5.76 9.73 -24.44
CA CYS A 124 -4.81 10.14 -25.46
C CYS A 124 -5.00 9.22 -26.65
#